data_AF-A0A536NJF7-F1
#
_entry.id   AF-A0A536NJF7-F1
#
_cell.length_a   1.000
_cell.length_b   1.000
_cell.length_c   1.000
_cell.angle_alpha   90.00
_cell.angle_beta   90.00
_cell.angle_gamma   90.00
#
_symmetry.space_group_name_H-M   'P 1'
#
loop_
_entity.id
_entity.type
_entity.pdbx_description
1 polymer ?
#
loop_
_entity_poly.entity_id
_entity_poly.type
_entity_poly.pdbx_seq_one_letter_code
_entity_poly.pdbx_strand_id
1 'polypeptide(L)'
;MPDRLPSPGPSFVREQDVRVGDRHLRAGMARPTTTDDNWWLAVLWVIDDQGVISFADVAPAAGPPPGPPLLRFGPALAGSLSGMIAEENGRLAMRLNVVAPPDDPARPWRCALAIRSAFRWDPVRIAAMSANDLAEQVLSGFRRSVEGLTRP
;
A
#
# COMPACT_ATOMS: atom_id res chain seq x y z
N MET A 1 -9.65 14.08 -12.89
CA MET A 1 -9.21 12.80 -13.49
C MET A 1 -10.41 11.87 -13.62
N PRO A 2 -10.38 10.73 -14.33
CA PRO A 2 -11.42 9.70 -14.15
C PRO A 2 -11.47 9.31 -12.66
N ASP A 3 -12.66 8.99 -12.14
CA ASP A 3 -12.85 8.58 -10.74
C ASP A 3 -12.02 7.35 -10.35
N ARG A 4 -11.54 6.58 -11.33
CA ARG A 4 -10.72 5.38 -11.18
C ARG A 4 -9.59 5.34 -12.19
N LEU A 5 -8.43 4.83 -11.75
CA LEU A 5 -7.30 4.56 -12.65
C LEU A 5 -7.50 3.20 -13.33
N PRO A 6 -7.03 3.03 -14.58
CA PRO A 6 -7.03 1.72 -15.22
C PRO A 6 -6.16 0.73 -14.44
N SER A 7 -6.41 -0.57 -14.64
CA SER A 7 -5.57 -1.61 -14.05
C SER A 7 -4.10 -1.42 -14.45
N PRO A 8 -3.13 -1.46 -13.51
CA PRO A 8 -1.70 -1.25 -13.81
C PRO A 8 -1.04 -2.38 -14.63
N GLY A 9 -1.81 -3.40 -15.04
CA GLY A 9 -1.29 -4.62 -15.66
C GLY A 9 -1.12 -5.75 -14.63
N PRO A 10 -0.42 -6.84 -15.00
CA PRO A 10 -0.26 -7.98 -14.12
C PRO A 10 0.61 -7.65 -12.90
N SER A 11 0.23 -8.21 -11.74
CA SER A 11 1.05 -8.15 -10.53
C SER A 11 2.34 -8.98 -10.68
N PHE A 12 3.43 -8.50 -10.07
CA PHE A 12 4.74 -9.16 -10.08
C PHE A 12 4.74 -10.50 -9.33
N VAL A 13 4.11 -10.53 -8.17
CA VAL A 13 3.77 -11.76 -7.42
C VAL A 13 2.28 -12.01 -7.52
N ARG A 14 1.82 -13.22 -7.14
CA ARG A 14 0.40 -13.58 -7.19
C ARG A 14 -0.45 -12.55 -6.45
N GLU A 15 -1.50 -12.07 -7.13
CA GLU A 15 -2.48 -11.17 -6.52
C GLU A 15 -3.09 -11.81 -5.26
N GLN A 16 -3.38 -10.99 -4.25
CA GLN A 16 -3.99 -11.45 -3.01
C GLN A 16 -5.41 -10.93 -2.87
N ASP A 17 -6.33 -11.80 -2.45
CA ASP A 17 -7.72 -11.41 -2.20
C ASP A 17 -7.81 -10.42 -1.04
N VAL A 18 -8.49 -9.31 -1.25
CA VAL A 18 -8.79 -8.29 -0.24
C VAL A 18 -10.28 -8.35 0.07
N ARG A 19 -10.62 -8.43 1.36
CA ARG A 19 -12.02 -8.44 1.82
C ARG A 19 -12.38 -7.13 2.52
N VAL A 20 -13.34 -6.40 1.95
CA VAL A 20 -13.87 -5.16 2.53
C VAL A 20 -15.40 -5.22 2.48
N GLY A 21 -16.02 -5.47 3.65
CA GLY A 21 -17.43 -5.84 3.71
C GLY A 21 -17.70 -7.05 2.82
N ASP A 22 -18.71 -6.95 1.95
CA ASP A 22 -19.07 -8.00 0.99
C ASP A 22 -18.28 -7.92 -0.34
N ARG A 23 -17.38 -6.93 -0.49
CA ARG A 23 -16.63 -6.75 -1.74
C ARG A 23 -15.46 -7.73 -1.82
N HIS A 24 -15.31 -8.30 -3.00
CA HIS A 24 -14.16 -9.09 -3.41
C HIS A 24 -13.24 -8.21 -4.25
N LEU A 25 -12.06 -7.92 -3.71
CA LEU A 25 -11.07 -7.05 -4.32
C LEU A 25 -9.75 -7.80 -4.46
N ARG A 26 -8.82 -7.29 -5.27
CA ARG A 26 -7.51 -7.92 -5.47
C ARG A 26 -6.39 -6.92 -5.23
N ALA A 27 -5.44 -7.26 -4.38
CA ALA A 27 -4.21 -6.51 -4.17
C ALA A 27 -3.12 -7.01 -5.11
N GLY A 28 -2.40 -6.09 -5.74
CA GLY A 28 -1.26 -6.39 -6.61
C GLY A 28 -0.12 -5.39 -6.41
N MET A 29 1.01 -5.71 -7.03
CA MET A 29 2.19 -4.84 -7.02
C MET A 29 2.99 -4.90 -8.30
N ALA A 30 3.63 -3.79 -8.65
CA ALA A 30 4.55 -3.72 -9.77
C ALA A 30 5.85 -4.44 -9.39
N ARG A 31 6.64 -4.82 -10.40
CA ARG A 31 7.99 -5.34 -10.16
C ARG A 31 8.79 -4.29 -9.39
N PRO A 32 9.36 -4.63 -8.22
CA PRO A 32 10.11 -3.67 -7.45
C PRO A 32 11.45 -3.36 -8.10
N THR A 33 11.97 -2.17 -7.80
CA THR A 33 13.31 -1.73 -8.21
C THR A 33 14.09 -1.24 -7.01
N THR A 34 15.39 -1.48 -6.97
CA THR A 34 16.27 -0.94 -5.92
C THR A 34 17.10 0.20 -6.49
N THR A 35 17.15 1.34 -5.81
CA THR A 35 18.02 2.47 -6.18
C THR A 35 19.45 2.25 -5.71
N ASP A 36 20.40 3.04 -6.21
CA ASP A 36 21.79 3.03 -5.74
C ASP A 36 21.91 3.32 -4.22
N ASP A 37 21.02 4.16 -3.67
CA ASP A 37 20.92 4.46 -2.23
C ASP A 37 20.18 3.38 -1.40
N ASN A 38 20.07 2.16 -1.93
CA ASN A 38 19.40 0.99 -1.34
C ASN A 38 17.92 1.14 -1.00
N TRP A 39 17.21 2.10 -1.61
CA TRP A 39 15.75 2.17 -1.49
C TRP A 39 15.11 1.13 -2.39
N TRP A 40 14.37 0.21 -1.80
CA TRP A 40 13.47 -0.70 -2.51
C TRP A 40 12.15 0.03 -2.78
N LEU A 41 11.79 0.13 -4.05
CA LEU A 41 10.64 0.89 -4.54
C LEU A 41 9.63 -0.06 -5.18
N ALA A 42 8.35 0.12 -4.87
CA ALA A 42 7.27 -0.55 -5.59
C ALA A 42 6.01 0.33 -5.69
N VAL A 43 5.17 0.02 -6.67
CA VAL A 43 3.78 0.49 -6.70
C VAL A 43 2.89 -0.65 -6.23
N LEU A 44 2.00 -0.36 -5.27
CA LEU A 44 1.01 -1.29 -4.73
C LEU A 44 -0.39 -0.75 -5.06
N TRP A 45 -1.35 -1.63 -5.36
CA TRP A 45 -2.72 -1.22 -5.71
C TRP A 45 -3.76 -2.21 -5.22
N VAL A 46 -5.01 -1.75 -5.14
CA VAL A 46 -6.20 -2.61 -5.04
C VAL A 46 -7.13 -2.34 -6.23
N ILE A 47 -7.56 -3.43 -6.87
CA ILE A 47 -8.44 -3.39 -8.04
C ILE A 47 -9.73 -4.18 -7.81
N ASP A 48 -10.78 -3.79 -8.53
CA ASP A 48 -11.91 -4.65 -8.88
C ASP A 48 -11.99 -4.80 -10.41
N ASP A 49 -13.11 -5.31 -10.92
CA ASP A 49 -13.28 -5.57 -12.36
C ASP A 49 -13.31 -4.28 -13.21
N GLN A 50 -13.43 -3.11 -12.60
CA GLN A 50 -13.43 -1.81 -13.28
C GLN A 50 -12.09 -1.07 -13.20
N GLY A 51 -11.09 -1.62 -12.50
CA GLY A 51 -9.77 -1.02 -12.33
C GLY A 51 -9.46 -0.69 -10.87
N VAL A 52 -8.57 0.30 -10.65
CA VAL A 52 -8.11 0.65 -9.30
C VAL A 52 -9.23 1.36 -8.55
N ILE A 53 -9.56 0.86 -7.37
CA ILE A 53 -10.61 1.42 -6.53
C ILE A 53 -10.19 2.73 -5.87
N SER A 54 -11.11 3.46 -5.26
CA SER A 54 -10.81 4.67 -4.48
C SER A 54 -10.40 4.32 -3.04
N PHE A 55 -9.61 5.14 -2.36
CA PHE A 55 -9.47 5.03 -0.90
C PHE A 55 -10.82 5.21 -0.19
N ALA A 56 -11.74 6.01 -0.76
CA ALA A 56 -13.10 6.19 -0.24
C ALA A 56 -13.91 4.88 -0.21
N ASP A 57 -13.59 3.92 -1.09
CA ASP A 57 -14.24 2.60 -1.13
C ASP A 57 -13.92 1.73 0.10
N VAL A 58 -12.86 2.07 0.84
CA VAL A 58 -12.36 1.35 2.01
C VAL A 58 -12.23 2.26 3.24
N ALA A 59 -12.87 3.43 3.22
CA ALA A 59 -12.87 4.37 4.33
C ALA A 59 -13.56 3.77 5.58
N PRO A 60 -13.22 4.25 6.79
CA PRO A 60 -13.94 3.87 8.01
C PRO A 60 -15.46 4.01 7.83
N ALA A 61 -16.20 2.99 8.26
CA ALA A 61 -17.65 2.92 8.09
C ALA A 61 -18.43 3.93 8.96
N ALA A 62 -17.79 4.48 10.00
CA ALA A 62 -18.40 5.45 10.91
C ALA A 62 -17.44 6.61 11.19
N GLY A 63 -18.01 7.82 11.26
CA GLY A 63 -17.29 9.07 11.52
C GLY A 63 -16.53 9.62 10.29
N PRO A 64 -16.26 10.94 10.24
CA PRO A 64 -15.40 11.50 9.23
C PRO A 64 -13.96 10.96 9.42
N PRO A 65 -13.26 10.54 8.36
CA PRO A 65 -11.87 10.15 8.49
C PRO A 65 -11.03 11.31 9.05
N PRO A 66 -10.16 11.08 10.04
CA PRO A 66 -9.48 12.15 10.78
C PRO A 66 -8.40 12.90 9.98
N GLY A 67 -8.18 12.54 8.71
CA GLY A 67 -7.19 13.16 7.83
C GLY A 67 -6.99 12.36 6.54
N PRO A 68 -5.96 12.66 5.73
CA PRO A 68 -5.64 11.91 4.52
C PRO A 68 -5.43 10.40 4.76
N PRO A 69 -5.76 9.52 3.79
CA PRO A 69 -5.74 8.07 3.98
C PRO A 69 -4.38 7.53 4.43
N LEU A 70 -3.27 8.12 3.97
CA LEU A 70 -1.93 7.68 4.34
C LEU A 70 -1.58 7.90 5.81
N LEU A 71 -2.24 8.84 6.51
CA LEU A 71 -2.04 9.00 7.95
C LEU A 71 -2.55 7.80 8.74
N ARG A 72 -3.55 7.11 8.21
CA ARG A 72 -4.11 5.90 8.81
C ARG A 72 -3.43 4.64 8.29
N PHE A 73 -3.23 4.57 6.99
CA PHE A 73 -2.65 3.42 6.31
C PHE A 73 -1.16 3.24 6.66
N GLY A 74 -0.39 4.32 6.73
CA GLY A 74 1.06 4.28 6.93
C GLY A 74 1.49 3.53 8.20
N PRO A 75 0.95 3.87 9.39
CA PRO A 75 1.25 3.14 10.62
C PRO A 75 0.89 1.65 10.56
N ALA A 76 -0.24 1.30 9.92
CA ALA A 76 -0.65 -0.10 9.76
C ALA A 76 0.35 -0.89 8.89
N LEU A 77 0.80 -0.30 7.78
CA LEU A 77 1.78 -0.92 6.89
C LEU A 77 3.15 -1.05 7.57
N ALA A 78 3.60 0.04 8.21
CA ALA A 78 4.84 0.06 8.99
C ALA A 78 4.85 -1.02 10.06
N GLY A 79 3.75 -1.15 10.83
CA GLY A 79 3.60 -2.19 11.83
C GLY A 79 3.62 -3.60 11.25
N SER A 80 2.99 -3.82 10.09
CA SER A 80 2.94 -5.14 9.44
C SER A 80 4.28 -5.64 8.91
N LEU A 81 5.21 -4.72 8.65
CA LEU A 81 6.58 -4.96 8.16
C LEU A 81 7.63 -4.61 9.22
N SER A 82 7.18 -4.37 10.46
CA SER A 82 8.08 -4.04 11.56
C SER A 82 9.05 -5.20 11.82
N GLY A 83 10.30 -4.87 12.08
CA GLY A 83 11.39 -5.85 12.19
C GLY A 83 12.01 -6.27 10.86
N MET A 84 11.48 -5.83 9.72
CA MET A 84 12.14 -5.94 8.40
C MET A 84 12.67 -4.59 7.90
N ILE A 85 11.91 -3.51 8.12
CA ILE A 85 12.31 -2.15 7.73
C ILE A 85 13.44 -1.69 8.65
N ALA A 86 14.50 -1.11 8.08
CA ALA A 86 15.59 -0.53 8.83
C ALA A 86 15.10 0.65 9.69
N GLU A 87 15.70 0.82 10.87
CA GLU A 87 15.44 1.96 11.73
C GLU A 87 16.58 2.98 11.63
N GLU A 88 16.25 4.22 11.32
CA GLU A 88 17.19 5.35 11.22
C GLU A 88 16.70 6.45 12.16
N ASN A 89 17.52 6.85 13.15
CA ASN A 89 17.20 7.90 14.12
C ASN A 89 15.86 7.70 14.85
N GLY A 90 15.57 6.46 15.28
CA GLY A 90 14.33 6.14 15.99
C GLY A 90 13.08 6.03 15.10
N ARG A 91 13.25 5.99 13.76
CA ARG A 91 12.14 5.94 12.80
C ARG A 91 12.39 4.87 11.74
N LEU A 92 11.33 4.15 11.39
CA LEU A 92 11.38 3.20 10.29
C LEU A 92 11.63 3.94 8.96
N ALA A 93 12.63 3.48 8.20
CA ALA A 93 13.03 4.02 6.92
C ALA A 93 12.01 3.63 5.81
N MET A 94 10.86 4.28 5.85
CA MET A 94 9.73 4.07 4.94
C MET A 94 9.21 5.40 4.40
N ARG A 95 8.86 5.44 3.11
CA ARG A 95 8.18 6.59 2.48
C ARG A 95 7.00 6.09 1.67
N LEU A 96 5.86 6.76 1.81
CA LEU A 96 4.62 6.41 1.11
C LEU A 96 4.04 7.66 0.44
N ASN A 97 3.57 7.51 -0.81
CA ASN A 97 2.83 8.53 -1.53
C ASN A 97 1.71 7.88 -2.33
N VAL A 98 0.58 8.57 -2.52
CA VAL A 98 -0.44 8.12 -3.47
C VAL A 98 0.08 8.26 -4.90
N VAL A 99 -0.33 7.35 -5.79
CA VAL A 99 0.09 7.38 -7.20
C VAL A 99 -0.45 8.63 -7.89
N ALA A 100 -1.72 8.96 -7.63
CA ALA A 100 -2.39 10.17 -8.07
C ALA A 100 -2.99 10.89 -6.85
N PRO A 101 -2.68 12.18 -6.64
CA PRO A 101 -3.30 12.97 -5.56
C PRO A 101 -4.81 13.13 -5.79
N PRO A 102 -5.59 13.42 -4.73
CA PRO A 102 -7.01 13.75 -4.87
C PRO A 102 -7.18 15.04 -5.68
N ASP A 103 -8.18 15.07 -6.57
CA ASP A 103 -8.54 16.27 -7.34
C ASP A 103 -9.05 17.41 -6.43
N ASP A 104 -9.74 17.05 -5.33
CA ASP A 104 -10.23 17.96 -4.30
C ASP A 104 -9.48 17.74 -2.98
N PRO A 105 -8.58 18.65 -2.56
CA PRO A 105 -7.86 18.54 -1.29
C PRO A 105 -8.76 18.48 -0.05
N ALA A 106 -9.99 19.01 -0.12
CA ALA A 106 -10.98 18.92 0.96
C ALA A 106 -11.60 17.51 1.07
N ARG A 107 -11.39 16.65 0.07
CA ARG A 107 -11.86 15.25 0.03
C ARG A 107 -10.67 14.30 -0.17
N PRO A 108 -9.74 14.20 0.79
CA PRO A 108 -8.46 13.53 0.57
C PRO A 108 -8.56 12.01 0.35
N TRP A 109 -9.72 11.41 0.66
CA TRP A 109 -10.00 9.99 0.42
C TRP A 109 -10.50 9.71 -1.00
N ARG A 110 -10.90 10.74 -1.76
CA ARG A 110 -11.27 10.60 -3.18
C ARG A 110 -10.03 10.62 -4.05
N CYS A 111 -9.20 9.61 -3.89
CA CYS A 111 -8.05 9.32 -4.74
C CYS A 111 -7.93 7.80 -4.92
N ALA A 112 -7.23 7.37 -5.96
CA ALA A 112 -7.05 5.95 -6.24
C ALA A 112 -6.28 5.25 -5.11
N LEU A 113 -6.70 4.04 -4.76
CA LEU A 113 -6.00 3.13 -3.85
C LEU A 113 -4.84 2.47 -4.60
N ALA A 114 -3.88 3.31 -4.97
CA ALA A 114 -2.58 2.92 -5.47
C ALA A 114 -1.52 3.82 -4.83
N ILE A 115 -0.46 3.21 -4.31
CA ILE A 115 0.60 3.91 -3.58
C ILE A 115 1.97 3.59 -4.19
N ARG A 116 2.84 4.58 -4.19
CA ARG A 116 4.29 4.42 -4.31
C ARG A 116 4.83 4.17 -2.91
N SER A 117 5.49 3.04 -2.71
CA SER A 117 6.17 2.70 -1.46
C SER A 117 7.68 2.65 -1.69
N ALA A 118 8.40 3.13 -0.69
CA ALA A 118 9.85 3.05 -0.62
C ALA A 118 10.24 2.55 0.76
N PHE A 119 11.12 1.56 0.82
CA PHE A 119 11.65 1.02 2.06
C PHE A 119 13.16 0.90 1.97
N ARG A 120 13.85 1.14 3.09
CA ARG A 120 15.16 0.53 3.32
C ARG A 120 14.97 -0.64 4.25
N TRP A 121 15.51 -1.78 3.85
CA TRP A 121 15.42 -3.00 4.63
C TRP A 121 16.62 -3.12 5.56
N ASP A 122 16.41 -3.72 6.73
CA ASP A 122 17.51 -4.20 7.55
C ASP A 122 18.18 -5.36 6.79
N PRO A 123 19.47 -5.22 6.41
CA PRO A 123 20.13 -6.19 5.54
C PRO A 123 20.29 -7.56 6.20
N VAL A 124 20.38 -7.64 7.53
CA VAL A 124 20.46 -8.91 8.26
C VAL A 124 19.11 -9.63 8.21
N ARG A 125 18.02 -8.88 8.33
CA ARG A 125 16.65 -9.43 8.37
C ARG A 125 16.20 -9.99 7.03
N ILE A 126 16.66 -9.40 5.92
CA ILE A 126 16.29 -9.85 4.57
C ILE A 126 17.34 -10.74 3.89
N ALA A 127 18.50 -11.00 4.52
CA ALA A 127 19.63 -11.69 3.90
C ALA A 127 19.28 -13.08 3.31
N ALA A 128 18.35 -13.79 3.95
CA ALA A 128 17.92 -15.13 3.52
C ALA A 128 16.70 -15.12 2.59
N MET A 129 16.12 -13.95 2.28
CA MET A 129 14.91 -13.83 1.49
C MET A 129 15.23 -13.68 0.00
N SER A 130 14.46 -14.38 -0.83
CA SER A 130 14.45 -14.06 -2.25
C SER A 130 13.70 -12.75 -2.52
N ALA A 131 13.86 -12.21 -3.72
CA ALA A 131 13.10 -11.04 -4.16
C ALA A 131 11.57 -11.30 -4.14
N ASN A 132 11.15 -12.55 -4.44
CA ASN A 132 9.74 -12.94 -4.40
C ASN A 132 9.24 -13.01 -2.96
N ASP A 133 10.00 -13.62 -2.04
CA ASP A 133 9.60 -13.69 -0.62
C ASP A 133 9.41 -12.29 -0.03
N LEU A 134 10.32 -11.38 -0.33
CA LEU A 134 10.24 -10.00 0.12
C LEU A 134 9.02 -9.27 -0.47
N ALA A 135 8.77 -9.44 -1.78
CA ALA A 135 7.59 -8.89 -2.45
C ALA A 135 6.29 -9.45 -1.86
N GLU A 136 6.23 -10.75 -1.56
CA GLU A 136 5.08 -11.39 -0.91
C GLU A 136 4.83 -10.85 0.50
N GLN A 137 5.87 -10.60 1.30
CA GLN A 137 5.72 -9.97 2.61
C GLN A 137 5.15 -8.56 2.48
N VAL A 138 5.66 -7.75 1.55
CA VAL A 138 5.16 -6.39 1.29
C VAL A 138 3.71 -6.40 0.85
N LEU A 139 3.34 -7.27 -0.11
CA LEU A 139 1.96 -7.38 -0.58
C LEU A 139 1.02 -7.87 0.51
N SER A 140 1.47 -8.81 1.35
CA SER A 140 0.71 -9.32 2.50
C SER A 140 0.52 -8.26 3.60
N GLY A 141 1.53 -7.43 3.84
CA GLY A 141 1.43 -6.26 4.73
C GLY A 141 0.41 -5.26 4.19
N PHE A 142 0.57 -4.86 2.92
CA PHE A 142 -0.33 -3.95 2.21
C PHE A 142 -1.78 -4.42 2.27
N ARG A 143 -2.06 -5.68 1.91
CA ARG A 143 -3.40 -6.29 1.97
C ARG A 143 -4.03 -6.15 3.35
N ARG A 144 -3.33 -6.59 4.40
CA ARG A 144 -3.81 -6.52 5.79
C ARG A 144 -4.07 -5.08 6.24
N SER A 145 -3.21 -4.15 5.84
CA SER A 145 -3.37 -2.73 6.16
C SER A 145 -4.60 -2.14 5.48
N VAL A 146 -4.90 -2.51 4.23
CA VAL A 146 -6.14 -2.09 3.53
C VAL A 146 -7.37 -2.64 4.23
N GLU A 147 -7.41 -3.93 4.55
CA GLU A 147 -8.55 -4.55 5.25
C GLU A 147 -8.82 -3.86 6.61
N GLY A 148 -7.76 -3.43 7.29
CA GLY A 148 -7.83 -2.68 8.54
C GLY A 148 -8.40 -1.26 8.42
N LEU A 149 -8.42 -0.64 7.23
CA LEU A 149 -8.91 0.75 7.05
C LEU A 149 -10.41 0.92 7.30
N THR A 150 -11.18 -0.17 7.24
CA THR A 150 -12.63 -0.16 7.45
C THR A 150 -13.03 -0.01 8.92
N ARG A 151 -12.11 -0.35 9.84
CA ARG A 151 -12.37 -0.31 11.28
C ARG A 151 -12.55 1.14 11.76
N PRO A 152 -13.25 1.42 12.87
CA PRO A 152 -13.31 2.76 13.47
C PRO A 152 -11.95 3.25 13.95
#